data_AF-A0A069ALC1-F1
#
_entry.id   AF-A0A069ALC1-F1
#
_cell.length_a   1.000
_cell.length_b   1.000
_cell.length_c   1.000
_cell.angle_alpha   90.00
_cell.angle_beta   90.00
_cell.angle_gamma   90.00
#
_symmetry.space_group_name_H-M   'P 1'
#
loop_
_entity.id
_entity.type
_entity.pdbx_description
1 polymer ?
#
loop_
_entity_poly.entity_id
_entity_poly.type
_entity_poly.pdbx_seq_one_letter_code
_entity_poly.pdbx_strand_id
1 'polypeptide(L)'
;MGLKSMHEASRQSLPEPKQSNEQENSLLEQQSQRITELEHQISELSSINSTLMSELQKKSEIIVKLNEKEEIYNKSDLIKKQNAELEKQNRELEKARQRAEAEAMTEVETVKKEYAERERELARTQAEANKAKIDAEDTRSHQKELVNEKAQQMYNSRRKSLESAYQGKRIALDGVFFGSLAYGVLCTVFTAVRSERFVSDFKAFFGTIWAFLLTALEKLLQLAKWASQIGDKIPQEIVAFIVHWLVLIAVVVLVGGGAILLLFIGVEWVYQNYKSDYADTTSLAVALASLAISVFFAEPIRAVIPINLLLLLIITHVLYVGVRWFIKGYRESRGYW
;
A
#
# COMPACT_ATOMS: atom_id res chain seq x y z
N MET A 1 141.26 7.79 -58.64
CA MET A 1 141.97 6.50 -58.82
C MET A 1 140.95 5.38 -58.68
N GLY A 2 139.98 5.19 -59.58
CA GLY A 2 140.15 5.04 -61.04
C GLY A 2 140.60 3.61 -61.33
N LEU A 3 140.00 2.80 -62.20
CA LEU A 3 139.34 3.13 -63.47
C LEU A 3 138.81 1.82 -64.13
N LYS A 4 137.59 1.90 -64.70
CA LYS A 4 137.23 1.54 -66.10
C LYS A 4 137.46 0.10 -66.61
N SER A 5 136.40 -0.61 -67.02
CA SER A 5 135.82 -0.64 -68.40
C SER A 5 136.43 -1.77 -69.25
N MET A 6 135.84 -2.36 -70.29
CA MET A 6 134.86 -1.91 -71.28
C MET A 6 134.59 -3.11 -72.23
N HIS A 7 133.74 -2.90 -73.25
CA HIS A 7 133.86 -3.43 -74.63
C HIS A 7 134.84 -4.58 -74.93
N GLU A 8 134.34 -5.57 -75.66
CA GLU A 8 135.11 -6.33 -76.64
C GLU A 8 134.70 -5.90 -78.06
N ALA A 9 135.69 -5.50 -78.89
CA ALA A 9 135.77 -5.71 -80.36
C ALA A 9 136.77 -4.75 -81.06
N SER A 10 138.03 -5.17 -81.25
CA SER A 10 138.83 -5.01 -82.50
C SER A 10 140.15 -5.78 -82.36
N ARG A 11 140.26 -6.94 -83.01
CA ARG A 11 141.15 -7.26 -84.16
C ARG A 11 142.65 -6.98 -83.99
N GLN A 12 143.43 -8.04 -84.24
CA GLN A 12 144.68 -8.11 -85.06
C GLN A 12 145.85 -7.22 -84.56
N SER A 13 147.11 -7.66 -84.48
CA SER A 13 147.82 -8.73 -85.18
C SER A 13 149.29 -8.76 -84.68
N LEU A 14 149.97 -9.87 -84.99
CA LEU A 14 151.39 -10.20 -84.81
C LEU A 14 151.84 -10.50 -83.38
N PRO A 15 152.44 -11.70 -83.24
CA PRO A 15 153.89 -11.74 -83.17
C PRO A 15 154.53 -12.79 -84.10
N GLU A 16 155.83 -12.59 -84.32
CA GLU A 16 156.86 -13.60 -84.62
C GLU A 16 158.08 -13.23 -83.73
N PRO A 17 159.11 -14.08 -83.54
CA PRO A 17 159.14 -15.55 -83.60
C PRO A 17 159.94 -16.23 -82.44
N LYS A 18 159.76 -17.57 -82.32
CA LYS A 18 160.69 -18.66 -81.89
C LYS A 18 161.31 -18.61 -80.47
N GLN A 19 161.53 -19.69 -79.71
CA GLN A 19 161.54 -21.14 -79.94
C GLN A 19 161.56 -21.84 -78.54
N SER A 20 160.88 -22.98 -78.38
CA SER A 20 161.21 -24.15 -77.54
C SER A 20 159.95 -24.76 -76.90
N ASN A 21 159.62 -25.97 -77.34
CA ASN A 21 158.49 -26.78 -76.93
C ASN A 21 158.81 -27.56 -75.64
N GLU A 22 157.82 -27.68 -74.73
CA GLU A 22 157.46 -28.91 -73.98
C GLU A 22 156.49 -28.69 -72.79
N GLN A 23 155.97 -27.48 -72.54
CA GLN A 23 155.19 -27.21 -71.30
C GLN A 23 153.72 -26.77 -71.44
N GLU A 24 153.14 -26.63 -72.64
CA GLU A 24 151.78 -26.04 -72.78
C GLU A 24 150.61 -27.03 -72.87
N ASN A 25 150.84 -28.32 -73.09
CA ASN A 25 149.75 -29.32 -73.18
C ASN A 25 149.13 -29.73 -71.83
N SER A 26 149.74 -29.38 -70.69
CA SER A 26 149.20 -29.70 -69.36
C SER A 26 148.26 -28.64 -68.78
N LEU A 27 148.19 -27.44 -69.38
CA LEU A 27 147.41 -26.31 -68.84
C LEU A 27 145.98 -26.25 -69.39
N LEU A 28 145.76 -26.71 -70.62
CA LEU A 28 144.45 -26.70 -71.31
C LEU A 28 143.48 -27.74 -70.75
N GLU A 29 143.97 -28.91 -70.36
CA GLU A 29 143.15 -29.98 -69.80
C GLU A 29 142.65 -29.65 -68.37
N GLN A 30 143.46 -28.88 -67.62
CA GLN A 30 143.13 -28.44 -66.26
C GLN A 30 142.07 -27.32 -66.23
N GLN A 31 141.99 -26.48 -67.27
CA GLN A 31 140.95 -25.44 -67.36
C GLN A 31 139.59 -25.99 -67.76
N SER A 32 139.53 -26.96 -68.67
CA SER A 32 138.27 -27.56 -69.12
C SER A 32 137.55 -28.30 -67.98
N GLN A 33 138.28 -29.08 -67.18
CA GLN A 33 137.71 -29.77 -66.00
C GLN A 33 137.10 -28.79 -64.99
N ARG A 34 137.72 -27.62 -64.80
CA ARG A 34 137.25 -26.60 -63.84
C ARG A 34 135.97 -25.88 -64.32
N ILE A 35 135.76 -25.75 -65.63
CA ILE A 35 134.53 -25.18 -66.20
C ILE A 35 133.37 -26.16 -66.00
N THR A 36 133.59 -27.45 -66.28
CA THR A 36 132.56 -28.49 -66.07
C THR A 36 132.15 -28.61 -64.60
N GLU A 37 133.10 -28.46 -63.68
CA GLU A 37 132.82 -28.51 -62.24
C GLU A 37 132.08 -27.25 -61.73
N LEU A 38 132.38 -26.08 -62.29
CA LEU A 38 131.64 -24.84 -61.99
C LEU A 38 130.22 -24.86 -62.57
N GLU A 39 130.02 -25.38 -63.77
CA GLU A 39 128.67 -25.57 -64.35
C GLU A 39 127.85 -26.57 -63.53
N HIS A 40 128.48 -27.65 -63.06
CA HIS A 40 127.84 -28.59 -62.13
C HIS A 40 127.43 -27.88 -60.82
N GLN A 41 128.33 -27.10 -60.21
CA GLN A 41 128.03 -26.36 -58.98
C GLN A 41 126.95 -25.27 -59.17
N ILE A 42 126.93 -24.57 -60.30
CA ILE A 42 125.89 -23.57 -60.61
C ILE A 42 124.54 -24.25 -60.79
N SER A 43 124.49 -25.41 -61.46
CA SER A 43 123.27 -26.20 -61.61
C SER A 43 122.76 -26.74 -60.26
N GLU A 44 123.67 -27.21 -59.40
CA GLU A 44 123.35 -27.70 -58.06
C GLU A 44 122.85 -26.57 -57.14
N LEU A 45 123.51 -25.40 -57.16
CA LEU A 45 123.08 -24.20 -56.45
C LEU A 45 121.73 -23.69 -56.95
N SER A 46 121.48 -23.71 -58.25
CA SER A 46 120.18 -23.33 -58.82
C SER A 46 119.08 -24.31 -58.41
N SER A 47 119.39 -25.61 -58.38
CA SER A 47 118.48 -26.64 -57.89
C SER A 47 118.15 -26.44 -56.40
N ILE A 48 119.16 -26.19 -55.57
CA ILE A 48 118.99 -25.88 -54.14
C ILE A 48 118.18 -24.60 -53.95
N ASN A 49 118.46 -23.55 -54.71
CA ASN A 49 117.75 -22.27 -54.60
C ASN A 49 116.28 -22.41 -55.04
N SER A 50 116.01 -23.19 -56.10
CA SER A 50 114.63 -23.48 -56.51
C SER A 50 113.88 -24.33 -55.47
N THR A 51 114.57 -25.28 -54.83
CA THR A 51 114.01 -26.11 -53.75
C THR A 51 113.70 -25.27 -52.52
N LEU A 52 114.63 -24.41 -52.09
CA LEU A 52 114.45 -23.48 -50.98
C LEU A 52 113.29 -22.52 -51.24
N MET A 53 113.18 -22.00 -52.46
CA MET A 53 112.10 -21.09 -52.82
C MET A 53 110.74 -21.81 -52.80
N SER A 54 110.68 -23.08 -53.21
CA SER A 54 109.47 -23.89 -53.07
C SER A 54 109.10 -24.14 -51.60
N GLU A 55 110.08 -24.37 -50.73
CA GLU A 55 109.86 -24.55 -49.29
C GLU A 55 109.43 -23.25 -48.61
N LEU A 56 110.00 -22.11 -49.03
CA LEU A 56 109.67 -20.79 -48.50
C LEU A 56 108.26 -20.37 -48.93
N GLN A 57 107.86 -20.63 -50.17
CA GLN A 57 106.47 -20.47 -50.61
C GLN A 57 105.51 -21.36 -49.82
N LYS A 58 105.83 -22.65 -49.63
CA LYS A 58 105.00 -23.55 -48.82
C LYS A 58 104.88 -23.08 -47.36
N LYS A 59 105.97 -22.63 -46.75
CA LYS A 59 105.94 -22.07 -45.39
C LYS A 59 105.12 -20.78 -45.31
N SER A 60 105.21 -19.91 -46.33
CA SER A 60 104.40 -18.70 -46.42
C SER A 60 102.90 -19.01 -46.53
N GLU A 61 102.51 -19.98 -47.37
CA GLU A 61 101.11 -20.43 -47.47
C GLU A 61 100.60 -21.05 -46.17
N ILE A 62 101.44 -21.79 -45.46
CA ILE A 62 101.11 -22.35 -44.15
C ILE A 62 100.89 -21.23 -43.11
N ILE A 63 101.74 -20.21 -43.09
CA ILE A 63 101.61 -19.06 -42.17
C ILE A 63 100.30 -18.30 -42.42
N VAL A 64 99.95 -18.03 -43.68
CA VAL A 64 98.69 -17.35 -44.03
C VAL A 64 97.48 -18.17 -43.56
N LYS A 65 97.46 -19.47 -43.84
CA LYS A 65 96.37 -20.37 -43.41
C LYS A 65 96.28 -20.52 -41.88
N LEU A 66 97.42 -20.48 -41.18
CA LEU A 66 97.44 -20.50 -39.71
C LEU A 66 96.89 -19.20 -39.13
N ASN A 67 97.24 -18.06 -39.70
CA ASN A 67 96.75 -16.75 -39.25
C ASN A 67 95.23 -16.61 -39.46
N GLU A 68 94.71 -17.06 -40.60
CA GLU A 68 93.26 -17.11 -40.85
C GLU A 68 92.54 -18.03 -39.86
N LYS A 69 93.12 -19.20 -39.56
CA LYS A 69 92.56 -20.10 -38.54
C LYS A 69 92.57 -19.47 -37.15
N GLU A 70 93.64 -18.79 -36.76
CA GLU A 70 93.73 -18.09 -35.49
C GLU A 70 92.64 -17.02 -35.35
N GLU A 71 92.37 -16.24 -36.40
CA GLU A 71 91.28 -15.26 -36.41
C GLU A 71 89.89 -15.92 -36.30
N ILE A 72 89.66 -17.04 -36.99
CA ILE A 72 88.42 -17.82 -36.91
C ILE A 72 88.23 -18.41 -35.50
N TYR A 73 89.29 -18.95 -34.90
CA TYR A 73 89.25 -19.47 -33.52
C TYR A 73 88.92 -18.37 -32.52
N ASN A 74 89.54 -17.19 -32.65
CA ASN A 74 89.26 -16.04 -31.78
C ASN A 74 87.81 -15.54 -31.90
N LYS A 75 87.28 -15.43 -33.13
CA LYS A 75 85.85 -15.09 -33.35
C LYS A 75 84.90 -16.16 -32.79
N SER A 76 85.23 -17.43 -32.97
CA SER A 76 84.46 -18.56 -32.43
C SER A 76 84.42 -18.52 -30.90
N ASP A 77 85.55 -18.23 -30.26
CA ASP A 77 85.64 -18.10 -28.80
C ASP A 77 84.85 -16.88 -28.28
N LEU A 78 84.88 -15.76 -29.00
CA LEU A 78 84.06 -14.59 -28.67
C LEU A 78 82.56 -14.87 -28.79
N ILE A 79 82.13 -15.54 -29.86
CA ILE A 79 80.72 -15.92 -30.08
C ILE A 79 80.27 -16.91 -29.01
N LYS A 80 81.09 -17.91 -28.67
CA LYS A 80 80.80 -18.84 -27.57
C LYS A 80 80.61 -18.09 -26.25
N LYS A 81 81.46 -17.11 -25.97
CA LYS A 81 81.35 -16.28 -24.75
C LYS A 81 80.06 -15.44 -24.74
N GLN A 82 79.70 -14.83 -25.87
CA GLN A 82 78.46 -14.07 -26.00
C GLN A 82 77.21 -14.96 -25.89
N ASN A 83 77.21 -16.13 -26.51
CA ASN A 83 76.11 -17.09 -26.39
C ASN A 83 75.96 -17.61 -24.97
N ALA A 84 77.08 -17.88 -24.28
CA ALA A 84 77.04 -18.26 -22.86
C ALA A 84 76.44 -17.15 -21.97
N GLU A 85 76.77 -15.89 -22.25
CA GLU A 85 76.19 -14.74 -21.54
C GLU A 85 74.70 -14.54 -21.86
N LEU A 86 74.30 -14.65 -23.13
CA LEU A 86 72.90 -14.59 -23.55
C LEU A 86 72.06 -15.72 -22.97
N GLU A 87 72.60 -16.94 -22.93
CA GLU A 87 71.94 -18.06 -22.25
C GLU A 87 71.77 -17.77 -20.75
N LYS A 88 72.78 -17.17 -20.12
CA LYS A 88 72.70 -16.79 -18.71
C LYS A 88 71.62 -15.72 -18.51
N GLN A 89 71.58 -14.68 -19.33
CA GLN A 89 70.56 -13.63 -19.30
C GLN A 89 69.15 -14.17 -19.57
N ASN A 90 68.98 -15.05 -20.55
CA ASN A 90 67.69 -15.69 -20.83
C ASN A 90 67.23 -16.55 -19.65
N ARG A 91 68.13 -17.33 -19.02
CA ARG A 91 67.81 -18.09 -17.80
C ARG A 91 67.44 -17.18 -16.63
N GLU A 92 68.08 -16.02 -16.49
CA GLU A 92 67.74 -15.03 -15.46
C GLU A 92 66.40 -14.35 -15.72
N LEU A 93 66.12 -13.97 -16.97
CA LEU A 93 64.83 -13.40 -17.39
C LEU A 93 63.69 -14.38 -17.24
N GLU A 94 63.88 -15.64 -17.61
CA GLU A 94 62.87 -16.68 -17.46
C GLU A 94 62.55 -16.93 -15.98
N LYS A 95 63.56 -16.95 -15.11
CA LYS A 95 63.36 -17.01 -13.65
C LYS A 95 62.66 -15.77 -13.12
N ALA A 96 63.02 -14.57 -13.58
CA ALA A 96 62.38 -13.33 -13.16
C ALA A 96 60.91 -13.28 -13.60
N ARG A 97 60.61 -13.71 -14.82
CA ARG A 97 59.25 -13.82 -15.34
C ARG A 97 58.42 -14.84 -14.57
N GLN A 98 58.95 -16.03 -14.30
CA GLN A 98 58.26 -17.04 -13.50
C GLN A 98 57.98 -16.55 -12.07
N ARG A 99 58.91 -15.80 -11.46
CA ARG A 99 58.69 -15.15 -10.15
C ARG A 99 57.58 -14.11 -10.22
N ALA A 100 57.61 -13.22 -11.22
CA ALA A 100 56.58 -12.20 -11.39
C ALA A 100 55.19 -12.80 -11.68
N GLU A 101 55.11 -13.86 -12.49
CA GLU A 101 53.86 -14.58 -12.76
C GLU A 101 53.36 -15.30 -11.50
N ALA A 102 54.25 -15.91 -10.70
CA ALA A 102 53.87 -16.54 -9.43
C ALA A 102 53.40 -15.50 -8.40
N GLU A 103 54.10 -14.38 -8.27
CA GLU A 103 53.73 -13.26 -7.39
C GLU A 103 52.36 -12.68 -7.79
N ALA A 104 52.16 -12.38 -9.08
CA ALA A 104 50.88 -11.90 -9.59
C ALA A 104 49.73 -12.90 -9.38
N MET A 105 49.99 -14.20 -9.57
CA MET A 105 48.99 -15.24 -9.32
C MET A 105 48.62 -15.31 -7.84
N THR A 106 49.59 -15.19 -6.93
CA THR A 106 49.31 -15.13 -5.50
C THR A 106 48.52 -13.89 -5.10
N GLU A 107 48.84 -12.71 -5.65
CA GLU A 107 48.08 -11.48 -5.40
C GLU A 107 46.64 -11.55 -5.94
N VAL A 108 46.45 -12.10 -7.14
CA VAL A 108 45.09 -12.30 -7.68
C VAL A 108 44.30 -13.28 -6.81
N GLU A 109 44.94 -14.34 -6.31
CA GLU A 109 44.28 -15.31 -5.45
C GLU A 109 43.91 -14.70 -4.08
N THR A 110 44.78 -13.87 -3.48
CA THR A 110 44.47 -13.17 -2.22
C THR A 110 43.34 -12.17 -2.41
N VAL A 111 43.38 -11.35 -3.47
CA VAL A 111 42.31 -10.40 -3.80
C VAL A 111 40.98 -11.12 -4.04
N LYS A 112 41.01 -12.27 -4.75
CA LYS A 112 39.81 -13.07 -4.98
C LYS A 112 39.23 -13.63 -3.68
N LYS A 113 40.08 -14.05 -2.74
CA LYS A 113 39.65 -14.50 -1.41
C LYS A 113 39.04 -13.35 -0.61
N GLU A 114 39.67 -12.18 -0.60
CA GLU A 114 39.16 -11.00 0.11
C GLU A 114 37.81 -10.54 -0.45
N TYR A 115 37.64 -10.52 -1.78
CA TYR A 115 36.35 -10.21 -2.40
C TYR A 115 35.26 -11.21 -2.03
N ALA A 116 35.56 -12.51 -2.05
CA ALA A 116 34.60 -13.54 -1.65
C ALA A 116 34.23 -13.44 -0.17
N GLU A 117 35.15 -13.02 0.69
CA GLU A 117 34.89 -12.77 2.11
C GLU A 117 34.02 -11.53 2.31
N ARG A 118 34.34 -10.40 1.64
CA ARG A 118 33.52 -9.19 1.67
C ARG A 118 32.11 -9.43 1.14
N GLU A 119 31.95 -10.22 0.09
CA GLU A 119 30.61 -10.56 -0.45
C GLU A 119 29.78 -11.34 0.57
N ARG A 120 30.41 -12.27 1.31
CA ARG A 120 29.76 -13.01 2.41
C ARG A 120 29.42 -12.10 3.58
N GLU A 121 30.31 -11.20 3.96
CA GLU A 121 30.05 -10.21 5.00
C GLU A 121 28.88 -9.30 4.62
N LEU A 122 28.87 -8.77 3.38
CA LEU A 122 27.81 -7.92 2.89
C LEU A 122 26.46 -8.67 2.85
N ALA A 123 26.46 -9.93 2.42
CA ALA A 123 25.28 -10.80 2.47
C ALA A 123 24.78 -11.03 3.91
N ARG A 124 25.68 -11.22 4.89
CA ARG A 124 25.34 -11.35 6.31
C ARG A 124 24.75 -10.05 6.85
N THR A 125 25.40 -8.92 6.62
CA THR A 125 24.90 -7.60 7.07
C THR A 125 23.55 -7.28 6.44
N GLN A 126 23.34 -7.60 5.16
CA GLN A 126 22.05 -7.42 4.50
C GLN A 126 20.97 -8.32 5.12
N ALA A 127 21.29 -9.57 5.44
CA ALA A 127 20.36 -10.49 6.10
C ALA A 127 19.99 -10.01 7.51
N GLU A 128 20.96 -9.53 8.29
CA GLU A 128 20.74 -8.95 9.62
C GLU A 128 19.90 -7.68 9.56
N ALA A 129 20.20 -6.77 8.61
CA ALA A 129 19.41 -5.56 8.40
C ALA A 129 17.97 -5.88 7.98
N ASN A 130 17.77 -6.87 7.10
CA ASN A 130 16.44 -7.32 6.70
C ASN A 130 15.68 -7.93 7.89
N LYS A 131 16.35 -8.74 8.73
CA LYS A 131 15.74 -9.31 9.94
C LYS A 131 15.33 -8.22 10.93
N ALA A 132 16.20 -7.25 11.18
CA ALA A 132 15.90 -6.10 12.04
C ALA A 132 14.75 -5.25 11.50
N LYS A 133 14.66 -5.08 10.18
CA LYS A 133 13.54 -4.38 9.54
C LYS A 133 12.21 -5.11 9.74
N ILE A 134 12.19 -6.43 9.55
CA ILE A 134 11.00 -7.25 9.77
C ILE A 134 10.55 -7.17 11.24
N ASP A 135 11.48 -7.31 12.18
CA ASP A 135 11.20 -7.24 13.63
C ASP A 135 10.66 -5.85 14.04
N ALA A 136 11.23 -4.78 13.49
CA ALA A 136 10.75 -3.42 13.69
C ALA A 136 9.34 -3.19 13.09
N GLU A 137 9.06 -3.77 11.92
CA GLU A 137 7.75 -3.68 11.27
C GLU A 137 6.68 -4.48 12.02
N ASP A 138 7.03 -5.66 12.54
CA ASP A 138 6.16 -6.48 13.39
C ASP A 138 5.84 -5.75 14.71
N THR A 139 6.87 -5.24 15.39
CA THR A 139 6.71 -4.44 16.62
C THR A 139 5.85 -3.21 16.38
N ARG A 140 6.06 -2.50 15.26
CA ARG A 140 5.27 -1.31 14.90
C ARG A 140 3.81 -1.68 14.61
N SER A 141 3.58 -2.79 13.93
CA SER A 141 2.24 -3.28 13.60
C SER A 141 1.49 -3.68 14.87
N HIS A 142 2.15 -4.42 15.76
CA HIS A 142 1.60 -4.82 17.06
C HIS A 142 1.28 -3.60 17.94
N GLN A 143 2.18 -2.62 18.04
CA GLN A 143 1.92 -1.38 18.77
C GLN A 143 0.75 -0.59 18.16
N LYS A 144 0.66 -0.53 16.83
CA LYS A 144 -0.45 0.14 16.14
C LYS A 144 -1.78 -0.54 16.43
N GLU A 145 -1.82 -1.86 16.47
CA GLU A 145 -3.00 -2.64 16.82
C GLU A 145 -3.43 -2.36 18.28
N LEU A 146 -2.51 -2.42 19.23
CA LEU A 146 -2.78 -2.09 20.64
C LEU A 146 -3.27 -0.66 20.84
N VAL A 147 -2.68 0.31 20.13
CA VAL A 147 -3.13 1.71 20.16
C VAL A 147 -4.55 1.83 19.59
N ASN A 148 -4.83 1.15 18.47
CA ASN A 148 -6.16 1.18 17.86
C ASN A 148 -7.21 0.52 18.76
N GLU A 149 -6.89 -0.63 19.36
CA GLU A 149 -7.76 -1.31 20.31
C GLU A 149 -8.04 -0.42 21.52
N LYS A 150 -7.01 0.18 22.11
CA LYS A 150 -7.15 1.08 23.26
C LYS A 150 -7.94 2.35 22.90
N ALA A 151 -7.74 2.90 21.71
CA ALA A 151 -8.51 4.03 21.20
C ALA A 151 -9.99 3.66 21.01
N GLN A 152 -10.26 2.48 20.45
CA GLN A 152 -11.62 1.97 20.26
C GLN A 152 -12.30 1.68 21.60
N GLN A 153 -11.59 1.10 22.57
CA GLN A 153 -12.10 0.89 23.93
C GLN A 153 -12.40 2.23 24.62
N MET A 154 -11.50 3.21 24.56
CA MET A 154 -11.75 4.55 25.11
C MET A 154 -12.93 5.24 24.43
N TYR A 155 -13.02 5.15 23.10
CA TYR A 155 -14.14 5.70 22.34
C TYR A 155 -15.46 5.05 22.74
N ASN A 156 -15.53 3.72 22.78
CA ASN A 156 -16.74 2.98 23.15
C ASN A 156 -17.14 3.26 24.61
N SER A 157 -16.18 3.32 25.53
CA SER A 157 -16.43 3.66 26.93
C SER A 157 -16.95 5.10 27.10
N ARG A 158 -16.33 6.07 26.41
CA ARG A 158 -16.81 7.46 26.38
C ARG A 158 -18.19 7.55 25.76
N ARG A 159 -18.44 6.86 24.65
CA ARG A 159 -19.76 6.83 24.01
C ARG A 159 -20.82 6.27 24.94
N LYS A 160 -20.54 5.13 25.60
CA LYS A 160 -21.48 4.48 26.53
C LYS A 160 -21.76 5.33 27.77
N SER A 161 -20.74 6.00 28.32
CA SER A 161 -20.92 6.91 29.46
C SER A 161 -21.66 8.20 29.08
N LEU A 162 -21.44 8.73 27.87
CA LEU A 162 -22.24 9.84 27.36
C LEU A 162 -23.69 9.42 27.16
N GLU A 163 -23.90 8.27 26.50
CA GLU A 163 -25.23 7.74 26.24
C GLU A 163 -26.01 7.50 27.54
N SER A 164 -25.38 6.91 28.56
CA SER A 164 -26.03 6.72 29.87
C SER A 164 -26.32 8.05 30.56
N ALA A 165 -25.41 9.04 30.49
CA ALA A 165 -25.65 10.36 31.05
C ALA A 165 -26.80 11.10 30.34
N TYR A 166 -26.90 11.01 29.02
CA TYR A 166 -28.00 11.57 28.24
C TYR A 166 -29.32 10.88 28.52
N GLN A 167 -29.33 9.54 28.56
CA GLN A 167 -30.53 8.78 28.92
C GLN A 167 -31.01 9.11 30.33
N GLY A 168 -30.09 9.23 31.30
CA GLY A 168 -30.41 9.66 32.66
C GLY A 168 -31.03 11.07 32.71
N LYS A 169 -30.45 12.03 31.99
CA LYS A 169 -31.00 13.39 31.88
C LYS A 169 -32.38 13.40 31.23
N ARG A 170 -32.58 12.60 30.18
CA ARG A 170 -33.87 12.47 29.49
C ARG A 170 -34.94 11.90 30.42
N ILE A 171 -34.65 10.80 31.12
CA ILE A 171 -35.59 10.20 32.08
C ILE A 171 -35.91 11.18 33.21
N ALA A 172 -34.92 11.93 33.71
CA ALA A 172 -35.15 12.95 34.74
C ALA A 172 -36.06 14.08 34.22
N LEU A 173 -35.82 14.57 33.01
CA LEU A 173 -36.63 15.59 32.36
C LEU A 173 -38.07 15.10 32.12
N ASP A 174 -38.21 13.91 31.55
CA ASP A 174 -39.50 13.25 31.32
C ASP A 174 -40.24 13.07 32.66
N GLY A 175 -39.54 12.65 33.72
CA GLY A 175 -40.08 12.53 35.06
C GLY A 175 -40.58 13.85 35.65
N VAL A 176 -39.85 14.95 35.48
CA VAL A 176 -40.30 16.29 35.88
C VAL A 176 -41.53 16.74 35.08
N PHE A 177 -41.56 16.47 33.78
CA PHE A 177 -42.73 16.76 32.94
C PHE A 177 -43.96 15.96 33.37
N PHE A 178 -43.84 14.65 33.57
CA PHE A 178 -44.96 13.82 34.03
C PHE A 178 -45.39 14.19 35.45
N GLY A 179 -44.45 14.49 36.35
CA GLY A 179 -44.73 14.94 37.71
C GLY A 179 -45.49 16.27 37.74
N SER A 180 -45.06 17.25 36.94
CA SER A 180 -45.75 18.55 36.82
C SER A 180 -47.12 18.42 36.15
N LEU A 181 -47.26 17.57 35.13
CA LEU A 181 -48.54 17.27 34.50
C LEU A 181 -49.50 16.60 35.49
N ALA A 182 -49.04 15.58 36.22
CA ALA A 182 -49.84 14.91 37.24
C ALA A 182 -50.27 15.88 38.35
N TYR A 183 -49.36 16.74 38.80
CA TYR A 183 -49.66 17.80 39.77
C TYR A 183 -50.71 18.79 39.23
N GLY A 184 -50.56 19.26 37.98
CA GLY A 184 -51.51 20.16 37.35
C GLY A 184 -52.91 19.56 37.20
N VAL A 185 -53.00 18.28 36.79
CA VAL A 185 -54.27 17.55 36.73
C VAL A 185 -54.87 17.41 38.13
N LEU A 186 -54.06 17.05 39.13
CA LEU A 186 -54.52 16.92 40.51
C LEU A 186 -55.09 18.24 41.06
N CYS A 187 -54.36 19.35 40.87
CA CYS A 187 -54.82 20.69 41.23
C CYS A 187 -56.12 21.07 40.51
N THR A 188 -56.24 20.75 39.23
CA THR A 188 -57.46 21.01 38.44
C THR A 188 -58.64 20.22 38.98
N VAL A 189 -58.46 18.94 39.29
CA VAL A 189 -59.51 18.09 39.87
C VAL A 189 -59.94 18.60 41.25
N PHE A 190 -58.99 18.92 42.15
CA PHE A 190 -59.32 19.48 43.46
C PHE A 190 -60.08 20.82 43.35
N THR A 191 -59.65 21.69 42.43
CA THR A 191 -60.32 22.97 42.18
C THR A 191 -61.71 22.76 41.59
N ALA A 192 -61.88 21.79 40.69
CA ALA A 192 -63.17 21.45 40.09
C ALA A 192 -64.18 20.97 41.14
N VAL A 193 -63.74 20.11 42.07
CA VAL A 193 -64.59 19.61 43.16
C VAL A 193 -64.93 20.71 44.18
N ARG A 194 -64.01 21.65 44.42
CA ARG A 194 -64.24 22.79 45.34
C ARG A 194 -65.09 23.90 44.72
N SER A 195 -65.08 24.05 43.39
CA SER A 195 -65.81 25.09 42.69
C SER A 195 -67.31 24.82 42.69
N GLU A 196 -68.07 25.58 43.50
CA GLU A 196 -69.52 25.45 43.59
C GLU A 196 -70.21 25.65 42.22
N ARG A 197 -69.73 26.62 41.43
CA ARG A 197 -70.24 26.91 40.08
C ARG A 197 -70.03 25.73 39.14
N PHE A 198 -68.83 25.15 39.12
CA PHE A 198 -68.51 24.02 38.25
C PHE A 198 -69.28 22.75 38.66
N VAL A 199 -69.35 22.45 39.96
CA VAL A 199 -70.11 21.30 40.47
C VAL A 199 -71.61 21.44 40.19
N SER A 200 -72.17 22.64 40.35
CA SER A 200 -73.58 22.92 40.03
C SER A 200 -73.85 22.66 38.54
N ASP A 201 -73.00 23.18 37.65
CA ASP A 201 -73.13 22.97 36.21
C ASP A 201 -72.93 21.49 35.84
N PHE A 202 -71.99 20.80 36.49
CA PHE A 202 -71.79 19.37 36.30
C PHE A 202 -73.05 18.58 36.65
N LYS A 203 -73.65 18.82 37.81
CA LYS A 203 -74.90 18.17 38.22
C LYS A 203 -76.05 18.51 37.28
N ALA A 204 -76.18 19.77 36.89
CA ALA A 204 -77.23 20.20 35.97
C ALA A 204 -77.10 19.54 34.59
N PHE A 205 -75.88 19.41 34.07
CA PHE A 205 -75.61 18.78 32.78
C PHE A 205 -76.03 17.30 32.77
N PHE A 206 -75.51 16.51 33.71
CA PHE A 206 -75.87 15.09 33.81
C PHE A 206 -77.32 14.88 34.25
N GLY A 207 -77.85 15.74 35.11
CA GLY A 207 -79.27 15.73 35.46
C GLY A 207 -80.18 15.96 34.26
N THR A 208 -79.81 16.89 33.36
CA THR A 208 -80.55 17.14 32.12
C THR A 208 -80.50 15.93 31.18
N ILE A 209 -79.34 15.31 31.02
CA ILE A 209 -79.17 14.09 30.22
C ILE A 209 -80.01 12.94 30.81
N TRP A 210 -79.94 12.74 32.13
CA TRP A 210 -80.70 11.70 32.81
C TRP A 210 -82.21 11.89 32.68
N ALA A 211 -82.70 13.13 32.88
CA ALA A 211 -84.10 13.47 32.68
C ALA A 211 -84.55 13.19 31.23
N PHE A 212 -83.72 13.56 30.25
CA PHE A 212 -83.99 13.27 28.84
C PHE A 212 -84.10 11.76 28.58
N LEU A 213 -83.20 10.95 29.14
CA LEU A 213 -83.26 9.48 29.03
C LEU A 213 -84.55 8.92 29.64
N LEU A 214 -84.94 9.39 30.83
CA LEU A 214 -86.18 8.97 31.49
C LEU A 214 -87.41 9.35 30.66
N THR A 215 -87.48 10.58 30.14
CA THR A 215 -88.58 11.01 29.27
C THR A 215 -88.64 10.19 27.97
N ALA A 216 -87.49 9.88 27.37
CA ALA A 216 -87.43 9.03 26.18
C ALA A 216 -87.93 7.61 26.47
N LEU A 217 -87.54 7.04 27.62
CA LEU A 217 -88.01 5.73 28.07
C LEU A 217 -89.52 5.74 28.36
N GLU A 218 -90.03 6.79 29.00
CA GLU A 218 -91.46 6.93 29.27
C GLU A 218 -92.26 7.01 27.96
N LYS A 219 -91.82 7.79 26.98
CA LYS A 219 -92.45 7.86 25.65
C LYS A 219 -92.41 6.52 24.92
N LEU A 220 -91.31 5.78 25.04
CA LEU A 220 -91.19 4.43 24.48
C LEU A 220 -92.21 3.48 25.12
N LEU A 221 -92.37 3.51 26.44
CA LEU A 221 -93.36 2.69 27.14
C LEU A 221 -94.79 3.11 26.80
N GLN A 222 -95.06 4.40 26.65
CA GLN A 222 -96.36 4.91 26.19
C GLN A 222 -96.67 4.42 24.77
N LEU A 223 -95.69 4.46 23.86
CA LEU A 223 -95.82 3.93 22.50
C LEU A 223 -96.09 2.42 22.51
N ALA A 224 -95.38 1.66 23.37
CA ALA A 224 -95.58 0.22 23.51
C ALA A 224 -96.96 -0.13 24.08
N LYS A 225 -97.46 0.63 25.07
CA LYS A 225 -98.80 0.48 25.62
C LYS A 225 -99.89 0.82 24.60
N TRP A 226 -99.70 1.88 23.81
CA TRP A 226 -100.63 2.21 22.73
C TRP A 226 -100.68 1.09 21.67
N ALA A 227 -99.53 0.51 21.33
CA ALA A 227 -99.46 -0.59 20.37
C ALA A 227 -100.09 -1.88 20.91
N SER A 228 -99.91 -2.20 22.20
CA SER A 228 -100.46 -3.42 22.79
C SER A 228 -101.99 -3.41 22.92
N GLN A 229 -102.61 -2.23 23.01
CA GLN A 229 -104.08 -2.07 22.96
C GLN A 229 -104.72 -2.56 21.64
N ILE A 230 -103.93 -2.71 20.56
CA ILE A 230 -104.41 -3.33 19.33
C ILE A 230 -104.69 -4.83 19.55
N GLY A 231 -103.94 -5.49 20.44
CA GLY A 231 -104.15 -6.90 20.83
C GLY A 231 -105.41 -7.13 21.66
N ASP A 232 -105.84 -6.12 22.42
CA ASP A 232 -107.03 -6.19 23.29
C ASP A 232 -108.35 -6.19 22.52
N LYS A 233 -108.32 -5.95 21.19
CA LYS A 233 -109.50 -6.01 20.31
C LYS A 233 -109.86 -7.44 19.85
N ILE A 234 -109.10 -8.45 20.28
CA ILE A 234 -109.33 -9.85 19.94
C ILE A 234 -110.40 -10.42 20.90
N PRO A 235 -111.50 -11.03 20.41
CA PRO A 235 -112.65 -11.42 21.22
C PRO A 235 -112.42 -12.59 22.20
N GLN A 236 -111.23 -13.21 22.21
CA GLN A 236 -110.91 -14.35 23.06
C GLN A 236 -109.92 -13.93 24.16
N GLU A 237 -110.38 -13.92 25.42
CA GLU A 237 -109.67 -13.32 26.57
C GLU A 237 -108.23 -13.83 26.75
N ILE A 238 -108.01 -15.15 26.62
CA ILE A 238 -106.68 -15.77 26.78
C ILE A 238 -105.73 -15.32 25.65
N VAL A 239 -106.24 -15.21 24.42
CA VAL A 239 -105.45 -14.83 23.25
C VAL A 239 -105.13 -13.34 23.29
N ALA A 240 -106.08 -12.50 23.68
CA ALA A 240 -105.87 -11.06 23.87
C ALA A 240 -104.74 -10.79 24.87
N PHE A 241 -104.73 -11.49 26.01
CA PHE A 241 -103.67 -11.34 27.02
C PHE A 241 -102.28 -11.70 26.48
N ILE A 242 -102.15 -12.82 25.76
CA ILE A 242 -100.86 -13.25 25.18
C ILE A 242 -100.38 -12.25 24.12
N VAL A 243 -101.29 -11.81 23.24
CA VAL A 243 -100.95 -10.88 22.15
C VAL A 243 -100.57 -9.50 22.70
N HIS A 244 -101.24 -9.03 23.75
CA HIS A 244 -100.91 -7.76 24.43
C HIS A 244 -99.45 -7.73 24.89
N TRP A 245 -99.02 -8.73 25.66
CA TRP A 245 -97.65 -8.80 26.17
C TRP A 245 -96.62 -9.02 25.07
N LEU A 246 -96.95 -9.82 24.05
CA LEU A 246 -96.07 -10.05 22.91
C LEU A 246 -95.81 -8.77 22.13
N VAL A 247 -96.87 -7.99 21.83
CA VAL A 247 -96.75 -6.71 21.12
C VAL A 247 -95.99 -5.69 21.96
N LEU A 248 -96.24 -5.61 23.26
CA LEU A 248 -95.53 -4.68 24.15
C LEU A 248 -94.02 -4.97 24.16
N ILE A 249 -93.63 -6.23 24.37
CA ILE A 249 -92.22 -6.65 24.36
C ILE A 249 -91.61 -6.40 22.98
N ALA A 250 -92.31 -6.74 21.91
CA ALA A 250 -91.82 -6.53 20.54
C ALA A 250 -91.52 -5.05 20.26
N VAL A 251 -92.39 -4.12 20.67
CA VAL A 251 -92.16 -2.68 20.47
C VAL A 251 -91.00 -2.17 21.31
N VAL A 252 -90.90 -2.57 22.59
CA VAL A 252 -89.79 -2.15 23.47
C VAL A 252 -88.45 -2.68 22.94
N VAL A 253 -88.39 -3.94 22.52
CA VAL A 253 -87.16 -4.57 22.00
C VAL A 253 -86.79 -3.98 20.64
N LEU A 254 -87.74 -3.82 19.73
CA LEU A 254 -87.44 -3.34 18.37
C LEU A 254 -87.08 -1.85 18.35
N VAL A 255 -87.89 -1.01 19.01
CA VAL A 255 -87.68 0.44 19.01
C VAL A 255 -86.60 0.84 20.03
N GLY A 256 -86.68 0.30 21.25
CA GLY A 256 -85.69 0.58 22.31
C GLY A 256 -84.34 -0.04 22.00
N GLY A 257 -84.31 -1.33 21.64
CA GLY A 257 -83.09 -2.01 21.22
C GLY A 257 -82.50 -1.41 19.95
N GLY A 258 -83.33 -1.04 18.97
CA GLY A 258 -82.91 -0.34 17.78
C GLY A 258 -82.27 1.03 18.08
N ALA A 259 -82.86 1.82 18.97
CA ALA A 259 -82.31 3.11 19.39
C ALA A 259 -80.96 2.96 20.11
N ILE A 260 -80.82 1.96 20.99
CA ILE A 260 -79.55 1.66 21.67
C ILE A 260 -78.48 1.24 20.66
N LEU A 261 -78.83 0.39 19.69
CA LEU A 261 -77.92 -0.06 18.65
C LEU A 261 -77.47 1.09 17.74
N LEU A 262 -78.39 2.00 17.36
CA LEU A 262 -78.05 3.19 16.60
C LEU A 262 -77.14 4.14 17.39
N LEU A 263 -77.40 4.34 18.69
CA LEU A 263 -76.51 5.11 19.55
C LEU A 263 -75.12 4.47 19.63
N PHE A 264 -75.05 3.15 19.77
CA PHE A 264 -73.78 2.43 19.81
C PHE A 264 -73.00 2.61 18.51
N ILE A 265 -73.63 2.46 17.35
CA ILE A 265 -73.02 2.69 16.03
C ILE A 265 -72.55 4.14 15.90
N GLY A 266 -73.37 5.11 16.32
CA GLY A 266 -73.02 6.53 16.27
C GLY A 266 -71.80 6.86 17.14
N VAL A 267 -71.75 6.35 18.36
CA VAL A 267 -70.62 6.55 19.27
C VAL A 267 -69.36 5.89 18.71
N GLU A 268 -69.46 4.66 18.21
CA GLU A 268 -68.32 3.96 17.61
C GLU A 268 -67.79 4.70 16.38
N TRP A 269 -68.67 5.20 15.51
CA TRP A 269 -68.28 5.99 14.34
C TRP A 269 -67.55 7.28 14.73
N VAL A 270 -68.09 8.04 15.69
CA VAL A 270 -67.44 9.25 16.22
C VAL A 270 -66.09 8.90 16.86
N TYR A 271 -66.04 7.83 17.65
CA TYR A 271 -64.84 7.39 18.33
C TYR A 271 -63.73 6.99 17.35
N GLN A 272 -64.04 6.20 16.32
CA GLN A 272 -63.06 5.77 15.32
C GLN A 272 -62.54 6.96 14.51
N ASN A 273 -63.43 7.87 14.10
CA ASN A 273 -63.04 9.09 13.38
C ASN A 273 -62.18 10.02 14.26
N TYR A 274 -62.52 10.16 15.55
CA TYR A 274 -61.71 10.91 16.51
C TYR A 274 -60.36 10.25 16.76
N LYS A 275 -60.31 8.93 16.93
CA LYS A 275 -59.11 8.16 17.22
C LYS A 275 -58.11 8.18 16.06
N SER A 276 -58.58 8.03 14.82
CA SER A 276 -57.73 8.03 13.63
C SER A 276 -56.98 9.35 13.46
N ASP A 277 -57.66 10.48 13.71
CA ASP A 277 -57.19 11.78 13.24
C ASP A 277 -56.85 12.79 14.35
N TYR A 278 -57.39 12.60 15.56
CA TYR A 278 -57.41 13.63 16.61
C TYR A 278 -57.09 13.12 18.02
N ALA A 279 -56.91 11.81 18.24
CA ALA A 279 -56.43 11.27 19.51
C ALA A 279 -54.89 11.40 19.65
N ASP A 280 -54.36 12.58 19.36
CA ASP A 280 -52.95 12.91 19.51
C ASP A 280 -52.67 13.69 20.80
N THR A 281 -51.40 13.75 21.19
CA THR A 281 -50.95 14.46 22.39
C THR A 281 -51.32 15.95 22.36
N THR A 282 -51.37 16.56 21.18
CA THR A 282 -51.78 17.96 20.99
C THR A 282 -53.25 18.18 21.36
N SER A 283 -54.17 17.37 20.85
CA SER A 283 -55.60 17.53 21.17
C SER A 283 -55.90 17.21 22.62
N LEU A 284 -55.18 16.22 23.21
CA LEU A 284 -55.28 15.95 24.63
C LEU A 284 -54.81 17.16 25.46
N ALA A 285 -53.69 17.78 25.09
CA ALA A 285 -53.18 18.96 25.77
C ALA A 285 -54.16 20.14 25.68
N VAL A 286 -54.75 20.38 24.50
CA VAL A 286 -55.78 21.42 24.31
C VAL A 286 -57.02 21.14 25.15
N ALA A 287 -57.49 19.89 25.20
CA ALA A 287 -58.64 19.50 26.02
C ALA A 287 -58.37 19.70 27.53
N LEU A 288 -57.20 19.28 28.01
CA LEU A 288 -56.79 19.44 29.41
C LEU A 288 -56.62 20.92 29.78
N ALA A 289 -55.99 21.71 28.91
CA ALA A 289 -55.83 23.15 29.13
C ALA A 289 -57.19 23.87 29.13
N SER A 290 -58.08 23.52 28.19
CA SER A 290 -59.44 24.08 28.14
C SER A 290 -60.22 23.74 29.40
N LEU A 291 -60.14 22.48 29.87
CA LEU A 291 -60.76 22.06 31.13
C LEU A 291 -60.19 22.84 32.32
N ALA A 292 -58.87 22.99 32.41
CA ALA A 292 -58.25 23.77 33.47
C ALA A 292 -58.73 25.22 33.47
N ILE A 293 -58.76 25.88 32.30
CA ILE A 293 -59.26 27.25 32.18
C ILE A 293 -60.74 27.31 32.61
N SER A 294 -61.60 26.40 32.14
CA SER A 294 -63.01 26.36 32.54
C SER A 294 -63.20 26.19 34.04
N VAL A 295 -62.34 25.43 34.71
CA VAL A 295 -62.41 25.19 36.16
C VAL A 295 -61.90 26.39 36.96
N PHE A 296 -60.71 26.90 36.64
CA PHE A 296 -60.08 28.02 37.37
C PHE A 296 -60.80 29.35 37.14
N PHE A 297 -61.35 29.55 35.95
CA PHE A 297 -62.07 30.77 35.56
C PHE A 297 -63.60 30.56 35.52
N ALA A 298 -64.11 29.56 36.24
CA ALA A 298 -65.55 29.23 36.25
C ALA A 298 -66.44 30.45 36.60
N GLU A 299 -66.04 31.26 37.58
CA GLU A 299 -66.78 32.46 37.99
C GLU A 299 -66.79 33.57 36.93
N PRO A 300 -65.62 34.07 36.44
CA PRO A 300 -65.60 35.12 35.44
C PRO A 300 -66.19 34.67 34.10
N ILE A 301 -65.95 33.42 33.67
CA ILE A 301 -66.53 32.89 32.42
C ILE A 301 -68.06 32.93 32.51
N ARG A 302 -68.63 32.48 33.62
CA ARG A 302 -70.09 32.45 33.80
C ARG A 302 -70.70 33.84 33.96
N ALA A 303 -69.92 34.82 34.41
CA ALA A 303 -70.36 36.21 34.46
C ALA A 303 -70.51 36.81 33.04
N VAL A 304 -69.69 36.39 32.08
CA VAL A 304 -69.75 36.86 30.69
C VAL A 304 -70.70 36.01 29.84
N ILE A 305 -70.66 34.69 30.03
CA ILE A 305 -71.41 33.71 29.24
C ILE A 305 -72.24 32.84 30.19
N PRO A 306 -73.57 33.05 30.28
CA PRO A 306 -74.45 32.29 31.18
C PRO A 306 -74.82 30.91 30.59
N ILE A 307 -73.82 30.19 30.05
CA ILE A 307 -73.96 28.84 29.52
C ILE A 307 -73.30 27.87 30.51
N ASN A 308 -73.81 26.64 30.60
CA ASN A 308 -73.22 25.58 31.39
C ASN A 308 -71.74 25.36 30.99
N LEU A 309 -70.84 25.37 31.98
CA LEU A 309 -69.39 25.26 31.74
C LEU A 309 -68.97 23.97 31.00
N LEU A 310 -69.62 22.83 31.26
CA LEU A 310 -69.34 21.60 30.53
C LEU A 310 -69.81 21.68 29.08
N LEU A 311 -70.97 22.28 28.85
CA LEU A 311 -71.47 22.48 27.49
C LEU A 311 -70.53 23.41 26.70
N LEU A 312 -70.06 24.49 27.33
CA LEU A 312 -69.08 25.39 26.74
C LEU A 312 -67.77 24.66 26.40
N LEU A 313 -67.29 23.78 27.29
CA LEU A 313 -66.11 22.96 27.08
C LEU A 313 -66.28 22.02 25.87
N ILE A 314 -67.42 21.34 25.76
CA ILE A 314 -67.74 20.46 24.63
C ILE A 314 -67.80 21.26 23.32
N ILE A 315 -68.51 22.39 23.30
CA ILE A 315 -68.60 23.25 22.12
C ILE A 315 -67.21 23.72 21.68
N THR A 316 -66.39 24.18 22.62
CA THR A 316 -65.03 24.65 22.34
C THR A 316 -64.18 23.53 21.74
N HIS A 317 -64.28 22.32 22.29
CA HIS A 317 -63.54 21.16 21.77
C HIS A 317 -64.01 20.74 20.38
N VAL A 318 -65.32 20.72 20.14
CA VAL A 318 -65.90 20.42 18.82
C VAL A 318 -65.47 21.46 17.78
N LEU A 319 -65.46 22.75 18.14
CA LEU A 319 -64.96 23.81 17.26
C LEU A 319 -63.48 23.63 16.94
N TYR A 320 -62.65 23.31 17.94
CA TYR A 320 -61.23 23.03 17.73
C TYR A 320 -61.02 21.85 16.76
N VAL A 321 -61.72 20.73 16.97
CA VAL A 321 -61.64 19.57 16.08
C VAL A 321 -62.16 19.92 14.69
N GLY A 322 -63.25 20.68 14.58
CA GLY A 322 -63.81 21.12 13.30
C GLY A 322 -62.85 22.00 12.50
N VAL A 323 -62.18 22.97 13.15
CA VAL A 323 -61.16 23.80 12.52
C VAL A 323 -59.97 22.94 12.07
N ARG A 324 -59.52 22.00 12.90
CA ARG A 324 -58.41 21.12 12.56
C ARG A 324 -58.75 20.19 11.39
N TRP A 325 -59.98 19.67 11.35
CA TRP A 325 -60.49 18.88 10.24
C TRP A 325 -60.56 19.69 8.95
N PHE A 326 -61.05 20.93 9.02
CA PHE A 326 -61.06 21.83 7.87
C PHE A 326 -59.65 22.11 7.33
N ILE A 327 -58.68 22.39 8.21
CA ILE A 327 -57.29 22.62 7.80
C ILE A 327 -56.66 21.36 7.20
N LYS A 328 -56.93 20.18 7.77
CA LYS A 328 -56.43 18.90 7.25
C LYS A 328 -57.00 18.62 5.85
N GLY A 329 -58.31 18.72 5.67
CA GLY A 329 -58.96 18.56 4.37
C GLY A 329 -58.47 19.57 3.33
N TYR A 330 -58.21 20.82 3.75
CA TYR A 330 -57.62 21.83 2.87
C TYR A 330 -56.19 21.48 2.43
N ARG A 331 -55.34 20.97 3.33
CA ARG A 331 -53.97 20.53 2.99
C ARG A 331 -53.96 19.33 2.06
N GLU A 332 -54.81 18.34 2.32
CA GLU A 332 -54.98 17.14 1.47
C GLU A 332 -55.45 17.53 0.07
N SER A 333 -56.40 18.47 -0.06
CA SER A 333 -56.87 18.96 -1.36
C SER A 333 -55.78 19.67 -2.20
N ARG A 334 -54.70 20.14 -1.55
CA ARG A 334 -53.57 20.83 -2.17
C ARG A 334 -52.32 19.94 -2.33
N GLY A 335 -52.39 18.67 -1.94
CA GLY A 335 -51.28 17.71 -2.08
C GLY A 335 -50.11 17.95 -1.12
N TYR A 336 -50.29 18.74 -0.05
CA TYR A 336 -49.29 18.92 0.99
C TYR A 336 -49.50 17.90 2.09
N TRP A 337 -48.75 16.79 2.04
CA TRP A 337 -48.68 15.81 3.12
C TRP A 337 -47.85 16.37 4.28
#